data_AF-A0A0H5SDD0-F1
#
_entry.id   AF-A0A0H5SDD0-F1
#
_cell.length_a   1.000
_cell.length_b   1.000
_cell.length_c   1.000
_cell.angle_alpha   90.00
_cell.angle_beta   90.00
_cell.angle_gamma   90.00
#
_symmetry.space_group_name_H-M   'P 1'
#
loop_
_entity.id
_entity.type
_entity.pdbx_description
1 polymer ?
#
loop_
_entity_poly.entity_id
_entity_poly.type
_entity_poly.pdbx_seq_one_letter_code
_entity_poly.pdbx_strand_id
1 'polypeptide(L)'
;MKPNLIYPAQMDTQSFGNLRVRTTTQDVFPIENATVRIFSPSDPDVVIEEFITNNEGLSEDIPLPAPPIDLSLEPSPVQPYSNYNMQITAPGFESAYFSDIEILPQVTALQNVTLNPSTEPAERSYVIEPHTLYFNYPPKIPEDEIKPVGETGEIVLSRVVIPEYVIVHDGPPASNAQNYYVRFQDYIKNVASSEIYATWPEATIYANVLAILSFTLNRVYTEWYRNQGYNFTITSSTAYDHKWINGRNIYENISFIVDSVFVNYLSRPNIKQPILTQYCDGNRVQCPGWMSQWGSKSLGDQGYSAIEILRYYYGDSIYINTAVQVSGVPSSWPGYNLDIGASGDNVRMIQEQLNAISDAYPAIPKIAVDGRYGPATANAVRIFQQIFDLPQTGIVDIGTWYRISRIYVGVTRIGV
;
A
#
# COMPACT_ATOMS: atom_id res chain seq x y z
N MET A 1 -35.09 23.80 -44.27
CA MET A 1 -35.00 23.97 -42.81
C MET A 1 -34.46 22.67 -42.23
N LYS A 2 -33.21 22.68 -41.76
CA LYS A 2 -32.64 21.56 -40.98
C LYS A 2 -32.94 21.83 -39.50
N PRO A 3 -33.35 20.82 -38.72
CA PRO A 3 -33.67 21.00 -37.31
C PRO A 3 -32.40 21.36 -36.53
N ASN A 4 -32.48 22.39 -35.70
CA ASN A 4 -31.47 22.74 -34.71
C ASN A 4 -31.42 21.60 -33.67
N LEU A 5 -30.34 20.82 -33.70
CA LEU A 5 -29.92 20.03 -32.56
C LEU A 5 -29.48 21.02 -31.47
N ILE A 6 -30.36 21.24 -30.50
CA ILE A 6 -30.00 21.88 -29.24
C ILE A 6 -29.24 20.82 -28.45
N TYR A 7 -27.92 20.96 -28.37
CA TYR A 7 -27.13 20.26 -27.37
C TYR A 7 -27.52 20.84 -26.00
N PRO A 8 -27.96 20.02 -25.02
CA PRO A 8 -27.96 20.50 -23.64
C PRO A 8 -26.51 20.86 -23.26
N ALA A 9 -26.35 22.02 -22.63
CA ALA A 9 -25.05 22.58 -22.29
C ALA A 9 -24.21 21.59 -21.47
N GLN A 10 -23.08 21.17 -22.04
CA GLN A 10 -21.94 20.64 -21.31
C GLN A 10 -21.47 21.69 -20.30
N MET A 11 -21.48 21.29 -19.03
CA MET A 11 -20.42 21.65 -18.08
C MET A 11 -20.07 20.36 -17.34
N ASP A 12 -19.39 19.43 -18.03
CA ASP A 12 -18.61 18.43 -17.29
C ASP A 12 -17.46 19.19 -16.65
N THR A 13 -17.54 19.45 -15.35
CA THR A 13 -16.37 19.92 -14.61
C THR A 13 -15.37 18.77 -14.60
N GLN A 14 -14.38 18.85 -15.49
CA GLN A 14 -13.25 17.92 -15.53
C GLN A 14 -12.67 17.78 -14.12
N SER A 15 -12.70 16.56 -13.58
CA SER A 15 -12.10 16.22 -12.28
C SER A 15 -10.65 15.83 -12.48
N PHE A 16 -9.85 15.91 -11.41
CA PHE A 16 -8.43 15.59 -11.44
C PHE A 16 -8.05 14.71 -10.25
N GLY A 17 -7.13 13.79 -10.47
CA GLY A 17 -6.33 13.17 -9.42
C GLY A 17 -4.88 13.65 -9.52
N ASN A 18 -4.07 13.35 -8.51
CA ASN A 18 -2.64 13.68 -8.56
C ASN A 18 -1.82 12.41 -8.74
N LEU A 19 -0.71 12.51 -9.46
CA LEU A 19 0.35 11.50 -9.51
C LEU A 19 1.62 12.08 -8.87
N ARG A 20 2.20 11.35 -7.93
CA ARG A 20 3.54 11.60 -7.40
C ARG A 20 4.43 10.40 -7.69
N VAL A 21 5.59 10.64 -8.29
CA VAL A 21 6.55 9.60 -8.68
C VAL A 21 7.77 9.69 -7.78
N ARG A 22 8.21 8.53 -7.27
CA ARG A 22 9.48 8.38 -6.56
C ARG A 22 10.39 7.42 -7.30
N THR A 23 11.62 7.83 -7.58
CA THR A 23 12.66 6.98 -8.16
C THR A 23 13.79 6.74 -7.17
N THR A 24 14.12 5.47 -6.96
CA THR A 24 15.19 5.04 -6.04
C THR A 24 15.99 3.89 -6.61
N THR A 25 17.17 3.64 -6.07
CA THR A 25 17.91 2.39 -6.28
C THR A 25 17.38 1.27 -5.37
N GLN A 26 17.86 0.03 -5.52
CA GLN A 26 17.51 -1.07 -4.61
C GLN A 26 17.86 -0.77 -3.13
N ASP A 27 18.93 -0.02 -2.92
CA ASP A 27 19.40 0.43 -1.60
C ASP A 27 18.67 1.69 -1.12
N VAL A 28 17.56 2.07 -1.78
CA VAL A 28 16.73 3.22 -1.42
C VAL A 28 17.49 4.57 -1.52
N PHE A 29 18.53 4.64 -2.34
CA PHE A 29 19.14 5.94 -2.68
C PHE A 29 18.26 6.66 -3.69
N PRO A 30 18.00 7.97 -3.52
CA PRO A 30 17.21 8.73 -4.47
C PRO A 30 17.91 8.83 -5.84
N ILE A 31 17.13 8.82 -6.91
CA ILE A 31 17.63 9.03 -8.28
C ILE A 31 17.16 10.41 -8.74
N GLU A 32 18.07 11.38 -8.70
CA GLU A 32 17.84 12.74 -9.19
C GLU A 32 17.76 12.77 -10.73
N ASN A 33 16.97 13.71 -11.27
CA ASN A 33 16.86 13.98 -12.71
C ASN A 33 16.40 12.77 -13.54
N ALA A 34 15.68 11.82 -12.94
CA ALA A 34 15.00 10.79 -13.70
C ALA A 34 13.86 11.43 -14.50
N THR A 35 13.86 11.26 -15.82
CA THR A 35 12.81 11.79 -16.71
C THR A 35 11.62 10.86 -16.69
N VAL A 36 10.45 11.43 -16.40
CA VAL A 36 9.16 10.75 -16.41
C VAL A 36 8.30 11.33 -17.52
N ARG A 37 7.74 10.46 -18.37
CA ARG A 37 6.80 10.82 -19.44
C ARG A 37 5.48 10.09 -19.24
N ILE A 38 4.38 10.82 -19.38
CA ILE A 38 3.02 10.30 -19.26
C ILE A 38 2.34 10.32 -20.62
N PHE A 39 1.62 9.26 -20.95
CA PHE A 39 0.92 9.08 -22.22
C PHE A 39 -0.52 8.60 -21.98
N SER A 40 -1.40 8.85 -22.95
CA SER A 40 -2.70 8.17 -22.97
C SER A 40 -2.51 6.75 -23.51
N PRO A 41 -3.15 5.71 -22.95
CA PRO A 41 -3.16 4.38 -23.55
C PRO A 41 -3.72 4.37 -24.98
N SER A 42 -4.61 5.31 -25.31
CA SER A 42 -5.20 5.43 -26.66
C SER A 42 -4.30 6.13 -27.68
N ASP A 43 -3.27 6.84 -27.22
CA ASP A 43 -2.35 7.60 -28.07
C ASP A 43 -0.93 7.58 -27.45
N PRO A 44 -0.23 6.44 -27.55
CA PRO A 44 1.04 6.21 -26.85
C PRO A 44 2.21 7.02 -27.42
N ASP A 45 2.04 7.64 -28.59
CA ASP A 45 3.10 8.43 -29.26
C ASP A 45 3.09 9.90 -28.81
N VAL A 46 2.03 10.34 -28.10
CA VAL A 46 1.86 11.72 -27.64
C VAL A 46 2.12 11.81 -26.15
N VAL A 47 3.18 12.54 -25.79
CA VAL A 47 3.50 12.88 -24.39
C VAL A 47 2.50 13.92 -23.90
N ILE A 48 1.75 13.57 -22.86
CA ILE A 48 0.78 14.44 -22.18
C ILE A 48 1.50 15.32 -21.16
N GLU A 49 2.39 14.71 -20.37
CA GLU A 49 3.20 15.39 -19.35
C GLU A 49 4.63 14.85 -19.37
N GLU A 50 5.61 15.74 -19.15
CA GLU A 50 7.02 15.39 -18.96
C GLU A 50 7.59 16.18 -17.79
N PHE A 51 8.23 15.49 -16.85
CA PHE A 51 8.86 16.11 -15.68
C PHE A 51 10.07 15.30 -15.21
N ILE A 52 10.80 15.85 -14.25
CA ILE A 52 11.98 15.22 -13.65
C ILE A 52 11.83 15.09 -12.14
N THR A 53 12.52 14.11 -11.56
CA THR A 53 12.65 13.99 -10.11
C THR A 53 13.70 14.95 -9.56
N ASN A 54 13.44 15.49 -8.36
CA ASN A 54 14.38 16.31 -7.60
C ASN A 54 15.50 15.45 -6.96
N ASN A 55 16.37 16.10 -6.18
CA ASN A 55 17.49 15.47 -5.47
C ASN A 55 17.07 14.38 -4.47
N GLU A 56 15.80 14.38 -4.04
CA GLU A 56 15.22 13.37 -3.14
C GLU A 56 14.56 12.22 -3.93
N GLY A 57 14.74 12.21 -5.25
CA GLY A 57 14.17 11.23 -6.17
C GLY A 57 12.66 11.39 -6.30
N LEU A 58 12.11 12.59 -6.07
CA LEU A 58 10.68 12.85 -6.03
C LEU A 58 10.23 13.85 -7.09
N SER A 59 9.05 13.62 -7.67
CA SER A 59 8.32 14.65 -8.42
C SER A 59 7.49 15.53 -7.49
N GLU A 60 7.03 16.68 -8.00
CA GLU A 60 5.87 17.38 -7.45
C GLU A 60 4.58 16.57 -7.70
N ASP A 61 3.45 17.06 -7.18
CA ASP A 61 2.13 16.50 -7.49
C ASP A 61 1.70 16.92 -8.89
N ILE A 62 1.58 15.93 -9.78
CA ILE A 62 1.21 16.14 -11.18
C ILE A 62 -0.30 15.93 -11.32
N PRO A 63 -1.09 16.98 -11.58
CA PRO A 63 -2.54 16.85 -11.75
C PRO A 63 -2.85 16.19 -13.09
N LEU A 64 -3.57 15.08 -13.06
CA LEU A 64 -4.00 14.34 -14.25
C LEU A 64 -5.53 14.24 -14.29
N PRO A 65 -6.15 14.46 -15.47
CA PRO A 65 -7.60 14.29 -15.64
C PRO A 65 -8.10 12.93 -15.14
N ALA A 66 -9.14 12.95 -14.33
CA ALA A 66 -9.80 11.77 -13.79
C ALA A 66 -11.32 11.87 -13.99
N PRO A 67 -12.04 10.74 -14.05
CA PRO A 67 -13.50 10.76 -14.08
C PRO A 67 -14.09 11.43 -12.82
N PRO A 68 -15.35 11.87 -12.85
CA PRO A 68 -16.03 12.44 -11.68
C PRO A 68 -16.04 11.47 -10.49
N ILE A 69 -15.87 12.01 -9.28
CA ILE A 69 -15.79 11.21 -8.04
C ILE A 69 -17.00 10.31 -7.82
N ASP A 70 -18.20 10.75 -8.22
CA ASP A 70 -19.47 10.01 -8.05
C ASP A 70 -19.42 8.60 -8.66
N LEU A 71 -18.62 8.37 -9.70
CA LEU A 71 -18.47 7.05 -10.32
C LEU A 71 -17.78 6.03 -9.40
N SER A 72 -17.02 6.49 -8.41
CA SER A 72 -16.33 5.65 -7.43
C SER A 72 -17.12 5.46 -6.13
N LEU A 73 -18.19 6.23 -5.94
CA LEU A 73 -18.97 6.23 -4.71
C LEU A 73 -20.10 5.20 -4.74
N GLU A 74 -20.56 4.78 -5.91
CA GLU A 74 -21.58 3.73 -6.04
C GLU A 74 -21.17 2.71 -7.10
N PRO A 75 -21.68 1.47 -7.03
CA PRO A 75 -21.42 0.49 -8.08
C PRO A 75 -21.88 1.00 -9.44
N SER A 76 -20.95 1.06 -10.40
CA SER A 76 -21.19 1.61 -11.73
C SER A 76 -20.55 0.73 -12.81
N PRO A 77 -21.18 0.58 -13.98
CA PRO A 77 -20.53 -0.05 -15.15
C PRO A 77 -19.52 0.88 -15.83
N VAL A 78 -19.46 2.15 -15.43
CA VAL A 78 -18.50 3.14 -15.95
C VAL A 78 -17.25 3.12 -15.08
N GLN A 79 -16.07 3.13 -15.71
CA GLN A 79 -14.81 3.12 -15.00
C GLN A 79 -14.61 4.41 -14.18
N PRO A 80 -14.27 4.33 -12.88
CA PRO A 80 -14.16 5.50 -12.03
C PRO A 80 -12.76 6.15 -11.98
N TYR A 81 -11.80 5.61 -12.73
CA TYR A 81 -10.42 6.09 -12.80
C TYR A 81 -9.98 6.26 -14.26
N SER A 82 -8.99 7.11 -14.49
CA SER A 82 -8.29 7.20 -15.78
C SER A 82 -7.10 6.26 -15.80
N ASN A 83 -6.81 5.68 -16.96
CA ASN A 83 -5.58 4.93 -17.20
C ASN A 83 -4.55 5.83 -17.90
N TYR A 84 -3.30 5.74 -17.49
CA TYR A 84 -2.17 6.37 -18.14
C TYR A 84 -1.03 5.38 -18.35
N ASN A 85 -0.26 5.56 -19.42
CA ASN A 85 1.04 4.89 -19.55
C ASN A 85 2.14 5.83 -19.05
N MET A 86 3.18 5.27 -18.46
CA MET A 86 4.29 6.04 -17.91
C MET A 86 5.62 5.39 -18.29
N GLN A 87 6.54 6.19 -18.82
CA GLN A 87 7.92 5.79 -19.06
C GLN A 87 8.86 6.58 -18.15
N ILE A 88 9.79 5.89 -17.51
CA ILE A 88 10.82 6.47 -16.64
C ILE A 88 12.19 6.09 -17.16
N THR A 89 13.06 7.08 -17.33
CA THR A 89 14.45 6.90 -17.77
C THR A 89 15.40 7.69 -16.89
N ALA A 90 16.58 7.14 -16.61
CA ALA A 90 17.64 7.83 -15.89
C ALA A 90 19.01 7.40 -16.43
N PRO A 91 19.98 8.32 -16.64
CA PRO A 91 21.31 7.96 -17.14
C PRO A 91 22.01 6.91 -16.27
N GLY A 92 22.49 5.83 -16.87
CA GLY A 92 23.20 4.74 -16.17
C GLY A 92 22.29 3.72 -15.49
N PHE A 93 20.98 3.81 -15.70
CA PHE A 93 19.97 2.86 -15.21
C PHE A 93 19.21 2.24 -16.39
N GLU A 94 18.61 1.08 -16.14
CA GLU A 94 17.54 0.58 -17.00
C GLU A 94 16.32 1.52 -16.97
N SER A 95 15.51 1.48 -18.02
CA SER A 95 14.22 2.17 -18.09
C SER A 95 13.11 1.34 -17.45
N ALA A 96 12.04 1.99 -17.01
CA ALA A 96 10.81 1.34 -16.56
C ALA A 96 9.61 1.88 -17.33
N TYR A 97 8.76 0.98 -17.82
CA TYR A 97 7.52 1.30 -18.52
C TYR A 97 6.33 0.70 -17.77
N PHE A 98 5.30 1.49 -17.54
CA PHE A 98 4.09 1.08 -16.84
C PHE A 98 2.91 1.33 -17.77
N SER A 99 2.16 0.27 -18.09
CA SER A 99 0.88 0.36 -18.79
C SER A 99 -0.25 0.48 -17.79
N ASP A 100 -1.17 1.39 -18.07
CA ASP A 100 -2.48 1.50 -17.43
C ASP A 100 -2.48 1.82 -15.93
N ILE A 101 -1.52 2.63 -15.45
CA ILE A 101 -1.56 3.16 -14.06
C ILE A 101 -2.88 3.90 -13.80
N GLU A 102 -3.44 3.76 -12.60
CA GLU A 102 -4.81 4.17 -12.30
C GLU A 102 -4.87 5.49 -11.53
N ILE A 103 -5.50 6.52 -12.08
CA ILE A 103 -5.68 7.83 -11.41
C ILE A 103 -7.15 8.02 -11.03
N LEU A 104 -7.40 8.10 -9.72
CA LEU A 104 -8.71 8.41 -9.13
C LEU A 104 -8.81 9.92 -8.82
N PRO A 105 -10.02 10.51 -8.91
CA PRO A 105 -10.21 11.94 -8.64
C PRO A 105 -9.98 12.28 -7.16
N GLN A 106 -9.47 13.49 -6.91
CA GLN A 106 -9.31 14.12 -5.59
C GLN A 106 -8.37 13.40 -4.61
N VAL A 107 -7.63 12.39 -5.08
CA VAL A 107 -6.65 11.65 -4.29
C VAL A 107 -5.29 11.63 -5.00
N THR A 108 -4.23 11.39 -4.24
CA THR A 108 -2.86 11.29 -4.76
C THR A 108 -2.47 9.83 -4.94
N ALA A 109 -2.23 9.43 -6.19
CA ALA A 109 -1.57 8.20 -6.56
C ALA A 109 -0.05 8.32 -6.35
N LEU A 110 0.54 7.38 -5.63
CA LEU A 110 1.97 7.26 -5.41
C LEU A 110 2.54 6.14 -6.28
N GLN A 111 3.50 6.48 -7.13
CA GLN A 111 4.21 5.53 -7.97
C GLN A 111 5.67 5.44 -7.53
N ASN A 112 5.98 4.43 -6.72
CA ASN A 112 7.33 4.14 -6.27
C ASN A 112 8.03 3.23 -7.28
N VAL A 113 9.19 3.66 -7.78
CA VAL A 113 9.93 2.97 -8.84
C VAL A 113 11.37 2.76 -8.36
N THR A 114 11.79 1.49 -8.37
CA THR A 114 13.18 1.12 -8.18
C THR A 114 13.81 0.92 -9.55
N LEU A 115 14.92 1.60 -9.86
CA LEU A 115 15.69 1.40 -11.08
C LEU A 115 17.03 0.72 -10.75
N ASN A 116 17.42 -0.26 -11.55
CA ASN A 116 18.71 -0.94 -11.39
C ASN A 116 19.76 -0.31 -12.31
N PRO A 117 21.01 -0.15 -11.83
CA PRO A 117 22.10 0.28 -12.70
C PRO A 117 22.25 -0.67 -13.90
N SER A 118 22.42 -0.11 -15.08
CA SER A 118 22.63 -0.88 -16.31
C SER A 118 23.60 -0.15 -17.23
N THR A 119 24.51 -0.92 -17.85
CA THR A 119 25.41 -0.43 -18.88
C THR A 119 24.83 -0.57 -20.29
N GLU A 120 23.80 -1.41 -20.44
CA GLU A 120 23.12 -1.66 -21.71
C GLU A 120 21.69 -1.12 -21.63
N PRO A 121 21.11 -0.66 -22.77
CA PRO A 121 19.70 -0.30 -22.82
C PRO A 121 18.84 -1.53 -22.47
N ALA A 122 18.18 -1.47 -21.31
CA ALA A 122 17.21 -2.45 -20.85
C ALA A 122 15.95 -1.71 -20.41
N GLU A 123 14.79 -2.32 -20.60
CA GLU A 123 13.51 -1.79 -20.15
C GLU A 123 12.75 -2.88 -19.39
N ARG A 124 12.24 -2.55 -18.20
CA ARG A 124 11.29 -3.38 -17.46
C ARG A 124 9.89 -2.84 -17.65
N SER A 125 8.98 -3.69 -18.10
CA SER A 125 7.59 -3.34 -18.34
C SER A 125 6.67 -3.92 -17.27
N TYR A 126 5.68 -3.14 -16.87
CA TYR A 126 4.62 -3.50 -15.94
C TYR A 126 3.27 -3.25 -16.60
N VAL A 127 2.30 -4.13 -16.36
CA VAL A 127 0.92 -3.96 -16.84
C VAL A 127 0.01 -3.97 -15.65
N ILE A 128 -0.71 -2.87 -15.44
CA ILE A 128 -1.63 -2.74 -14.31
C ILE A 128 -2.99 -3.26 -14.76
N GLU A 129 -3.37 -4.43 -14.24
CA GLU A 129 -4.68 -5.00 -14.52
C GLU A 129 -5.80 -4.16 -13.88
N PRO A 130 -7.02 -4.16 -14.45
CA PRO A 130 -8.11 -3.33 -13.94
C PRO A 130 -8.46 -3.59 -12.46
N HIS A 131 -8.82 -2.54 -11.73
CA HIS A 131 -9.29 -2.62 -10.35
C HIS A 131 -10.41 -3.67 -10.12
N THR A 132 -10.38 -4.38 -8.98
CA THR A 132 -11.31 -5.51 -8.75
C THR A 132 -12.77 -5.11 -8.62
N LEU A 133 -13.07 -3.91 -8.13
CA LEU A 133 -14.44 -3.38 -8.07
C LEU A 133 -15.02 -2.95 -9.42
N TYR A 134 -14.18 -2.80 -10.45
CA TYR A 134 -14.62 -2.47 -11.82
C TYR A 134 -14.69 -3.71 -12.70
N PHE A 135 -13.62 -4.50 -12.76
CA PHE A 135 -13.52 -5.66 -13.64
C PHE A 135 -13.95 -6.96 -12.99
N ASN A 136 -14.43 -7.92 -13.80
CA ASN A 136 -14.94 -9.19 -13.28
C ASN A 136 -13.80 -10.20 -13.08
N TYR A 137 -13.49 -10.46 -11.82
CA TYR A 137 -12.53 -11.49 -11.43
C TYR A 137 -13.23 -12.74 -10.87
N PRO A 138 -12.57 -13.91 -10.86
CA PRO A 138 -13.12 -15.11 -10.26
C PRO A 138 -13.59 -14.87 -8.81
N PRO A 139 -14.79 -15.34 -8.44
CA PRO A 139 -15.31 -15.16 -7.09
C PRO A 139 -14.47 -15.93 -6.06
N LYS A 140 -14.42 -15.41 -4.84
CA LYS A 140 -13.74 -16.05 -3.70
C LYS A 140 -14.30 -17.44 -3.46
N ILE A 141 -13.41 -18.43 -3.28
CA ILE A 141 -13.75 -19.77 -2.83
C ILE A 141 -13.95 -19.70 -1.31
N PRO A 142 -15.14 -20.09 -0.79
CA PRO A 142 -15.38 -20.10 0.64
C PRO A 142 -14.41 -20.97 1.41
N GLU A 143 -13.92 -20.42 2.51
CA GLU A 143 -13.00 -21.06 3.42
C GLU A 143 -13.38 -20.77 4.87
N ASP A 144 -13.11 -21.74 5.75
CA ASP A 144 -13.33 -21.53 7.18
C ASP A 144 -12.43 -20.41 7.72
N GLU A 145 -13.03 -19.59 8.56
CA GLU A 145 -12.40 -18.46 9.25
C GLU A 145 -11.24 -18.90 10.16
N ILE A 146 -11.37 -20.08 10.77
CA ILE A 146 -10.39 -20.69 11.67
C ILE A 146 -9.80 -21.89 10.95
N LYS A 147 -8.49 -21.86 10.70
CA LYS A 147 -7.79 -22.99 10.09
C LYS A 147 -7.48 -24.09 11.11
N PRO A 148 -7.54 -25.37 10.71
CA PRO A 148 -6.96 -26.43 11.54
C PRO A 148 -5.48 -26.12 11.75
N VAL A 149 -5.01 -26.29 12.99
CA VAL A 149 -3.62 -26.00 13.40
C VAL A 149 -3.03 -27.16 14.19
N GLY A 150 -3.38 -28.39 13.84
CA GLY A 150 -2.90 -29.55 14.57
C GLY A 150 -3.48 -30.87 14.11
N GLU A 151 -2.65 -31.67 13.42
CA GLU A 151 -2.23 -33.00 13.87
C GLU A 151 -0.96 -33.39 13.12
N THR A 152 0.15 -33.56 13.85
CA THR A 152 1.46 -34.12 13.39
C THR A 152 1.94 -33.75 11.98
N GLY A 153 2.84 -32.77 11.90
CA GLY A 153 3.62 -32.48 10.68
C GLY A 153 3.44 -31.06 10.13
N GLU A 154 2.41 -30.33 10.56
CA GLU A 154 2.16 -28.95 10.16
C GLU A 154 3.06 -27.97 10.92
N ILE A 155 3.70 -27.06 10.18
CA ILE A 155 4.50 -25.96 10.72
C ILE A 155 3.53 -24.80 10.98
N VAL A 156 3.37 -24.39 12.23
CA VAL A 156 2.56 -23.21 12.61
C VAL A 156 3.41 -22.34 13.52
N LEU A 157 3.32 -21.02 13.35
CA LEU A 157 4.05 -20.10 14.21
C LEU A 157 3.49 -20.14 15.65
N SER A 158 4.37 -20.04 16.65
CA SER A 158 3.98 -20.05 18.07
C SER A 158 3.26 -18.76 18.51
N ARG A 159 3.35 -17.70 17.70
CA ARG A 159 2.75 -16.37 17.91
C ARG A 159 2.60 -15.65 16.57
N VAL A 160 1.74 -14.64 16.56
CA VAL A 160 1.58 -13.75 15.39
C VAL A 160 2.79 -12.80 15.30
N VAL A 161 3.46 -12.83 14.16
CA VAL A 161 4.62 -12.00 13.84
C VAL A 161 4.34 -11.31 12.51
N ILE A 162 4.67 -10.02 12.41
CA ILE A 162 4.68 -9.33 11.12
C ILE A 162 5.94 -9.74 10.36
N PRO A 163 5.83 -10.45 9.23
CA PRO A 163 7.00 -10.86 8.48
C PRO A 163 7.66 -9.65 7.80
N GLU A 164 8.94 -9.76 7.47
CA GLU A 164 9.58 -8.72 6.65
C GLU A 164 9.03 -8.76 5.22
N TYR A 165 8.94 -9.96 4.66
CA TYR A 165 8.47 -10.23 3.31
C TYR A 165 7.34 -11.25 3.28
N VAL A 166 6.43 -11.09 2.31
CA VAL A 166 5.54 -12.15 1.84
C VAL A 166 6.00 -12.58 0.46
N ILE A 167 5.96 -13.89 0.21
CA ILE A 167 6.24 -14.45 -1.12
C ILE A 167 4.90 -14.56 -1.84
N VAL A 168 4.66 -13.68 -2.80
CA VAL A 168 3.43 -13.62 -3.59
C VAL A 168 3.59 -14.49 -4.83
N HIS A 169 2.76 -15.53 -4.96
CA HIS A 169 2.65 -16.31 -6.19
C HIS A 169 1.64 -15.63 -7.12
N ASP A 170 2.09 -15.20 -8.31
CA ASP A 170 1.29 -14.34 -9.18
C ASP A 170 0.26 -15.09 -10.06
N GLY A 171 -0.54 -15.94 -9.42
CA GLY A 171 -1.55 -16.76 -10.06
C GLY A 171 -2.22 -17.73 -9.09
N PRO A 172 -3.12 -18.60 -9.57
CA PRO A 172 -3.68 -19.68 -8.75
C PRO A 172 -2.59 -20.64 -8.23
N PRO A 173 -2.78 -21.34 -7.10
CA PRO A 173 -1.72 -22.09 -6.43
C PRO A 173 -0.92 -23.08 -7.29
N ALA A 174 -1.60 -23.77 -8.21
CA ALA A 174 -1.00 -24.80 -9.07
C ALA A 174 -0.50 -24.27 -10.43
N SER A 175 -0.49 -22.94 -10.63
CA SER A 175 -0.05 -22.33 -11.87
C SER A 175 1.49 -22.22 -11.94
N ASN A 176 2.04 -22.09 -13.15
CA ASN A 176 3.48 -21.82 -13.35
C ASN A 176 3.83 -20.33 -13.21
N ALA A 177 3.06 -19.58 -12.41
CA ALA A 177 3.27 -18.15 -12.22
C ALA A 177 4.55 -17.84 -11.42
N GLN A 178 5.04 -16.62 -11.59
CA GLN A 178 6.23 -16.14 -10.91
C GLN A 178 5.95 -15.85 -9.42
N ASN A 179 6.96 -16.10 -8.58
CA ASN A 179 6.96 -15.69 -7.19
C ASN A 179 7.69 -14.36 -7.00
N TYR A 180 7.10 -13.44 -6.24
CA TYR A 180 7.67 -12.15 -5.90
C TYR A 180 7.90 -12.02 -4.39
N TYR A 181 9.09 -11.58 -3.99
CA TYR A 181 9.39 -11.24 -2.60
C TYR A 181 8.99 -9.78 -2.37
N VAL A 182 7.88 -9.57 -1.67
CA VAL A 182 7.30 -8.24 -1.47
C VAL A 182 7.32 -7.92 0.01
N ARG A 183 7.80 -6.73 0.39
CA ARG A 183 7.77 -6.32 1.81
C ARG A 183 6.32 -6.32 2.29
N PHE A 184 6.09 -6.78 3.53
CA PHE A 184 4.73 -7.00 4.04
C PHE A 184 3.83 -5.75 3.88
N GLN A 185 4.28 -4.57 4.31
CA GLN A 185 3.44 -3.36 4.18
C GLN A 185 3.19 -2.98 2.70
N ASP A 186 4.16 -3.18 1.81
CA ASP A 186 4.02 -2.85 0.40
C ASP A 186 3.00 -3.78 -0.27
N TYR A 187 2.98 -5.06 0.13
CA TYR A 187 1.93 -6.00 -0.27
C TYR A 187 0.54 -5.52 0.18
N ILE A 188 0.39 -5.13 1.45
CA ILE A 188 -0.91 -4.67 1.98
C ILE A 188 -1.38 -3.39 1.27
N LYS A 189 -0.48 -2.42 1.03
CA LYS A 189 -0.79 -1.18 0.29
C LYS A 189 -1.24 -1.47 -1.14
N ASN A 190 -0.55 -2.40 -1.81
CA ASN A 190 -0.88 -2.84 -3.17
C ASN A 190 -2.25 -3.53 -3.23
N VAL A 191 -2.50 -4.47 -2.32
CA VAL A 191 -3.78 -5.17 -2.23
C VAL A 191 -4.91 -4.20 -1.92
N ALA A 192 -4.76 -3.33 -0.91
CA ALA A 192 -5.78 -2.34 -0.58
C ALA A 192 -6.07 -1.43 -1.77
N SER A 193 -5.04 -0.96 -2.49
CA SER A 193 -5.24 -0.13 -3.69
C SER A 193 -5.85 -0.89 -4.86
N SER A 194 -5.85 -2.22 -4.85
CA SER A 194 -6.45 -3.08 -5.89
C SER A 194 -7.85 -3.53 -5.58
N GLU A 195 -8.19 -3.57 -4.29
CA GLU A 195 -9.44 -4.16 -3.79
C GLU A 195 -10.46 -3.09 -3.40
N ILE A 196 -10.04 -1.88 -3.04
CA ILE A 196 -10.94 -0.78 -2.64
C ILE A 196 -10.54 0.54 -3.27
N TYR A 197 -11.53 1.40 -3.54
CA TYR A 197 -11.23 2.75 -4.03
C TYR A 197 -10.73 3.65 -2.91
N ALA A 198 -9.68 4.40 -3.21
CA ALA A 198 -9.10 5.39 -2.30
C ALA A 198 -10.02 6.60 -2.03
N THR A 199 -11.08 6.78 -2.81
CA THR A 199 -12.07 7.86 -2.64
C THR A 199 -13.10 7.58 -1.55
N TRP A 200 -13.08 6.38 -0.96
CA TRP A 200 -14.05 5.96 0.06
C TRP A 200 -13.81 6.60 1.44
N PRO A 201 -14.84 6.63 2.31
CA PRO A 201 -14.68 7.13 3.67
C PRO A 201 -13.52 6.47 4.41
N GLU A 202 -12.82 7.25 5.24
CA GLU A 202 -11.65 6.78 5.97
C GLU A 202 -11.94 5.52 6.81
N ALA A 203 -13.07 5.49 7.52
CA ALA A 203 -13.50 4.34 8.31
C ALA A 203 -13.69 3.06 7.48
N THR A 204 -14.18 3.20 6.23
CA THR A 204 -14.32 2.09 5.28
C THR A 204 -12.95 1.56 4.88
N ILE A 205 -12.01 2.44 4.56
CA ILE A 205 -10.64 2.04 4.20
C ILE A 205 -9.97 1.34 5.38
N TYR A 206 -10.09 1.86 6.61
CA TYR A 206 -9.59 1.20 7.83
C TYR A 206 -10.16 -0.20 8.01
N ALA A 207 -11.48 -0.39 7.89
CA ALA A 207 -12.12 -1.69 8.06
C ALA A 207 -11.60 -2.72 7.03
N ASN A 208 -11.50 -2.31 5.76
CA ASN A 208 -10.98 -3.16 4.69
C ASN A 208 -9.49 -3.47 4.86
N VAL A 209 -8.66 -2.49 5.24
CA VAL A 209 -7.23 -2.72 5.53
C VAL A 209 -7.05 -3.70 6.69
N LEU A 210 -7.84 -3.60 7.76
CA LEU A 210 -7.78 -4.54 8.88
C LEU A 210 -8.20 -5.97 8.48
N ALA A 211 -9.19 -6.11 7.58
CA ALA A 211 -9.54 -7.41 7.00
C ALA A 211 -8.39 -7.96 6.12
N ILE A 212 -7.80 -7.14 5.25
CA ILE A 212 -6.65 -7.56 4.42
C ILE A 212 -5.48 -8.01 5.30
N LEU A 213 -5.16 -7.25 6.35
CA LEU A 213 -4.10 -7.60 7.31
C LEU A 213 -4.38 -8.91 8.04
N SER A 214 -5.60 -9.08 8.57
CA SER A 214 -5.98 -10.29 9.30
C SER A 214 -5.92 -11.53 8.40
N PHE A 215 -6.46 -11.44 7.18
CA PHE A 215 -6.36 -12.51 6.19
C PHE A 215 -4.89 -12.85 5.88
N THR A 216 -4.06 -11.83 5.58
CA THR A 216 -2.66 -12.05 5.20
C THR A 216 -1.88 -12.68 6.35
N LEU A 217 -2.08 -12.20 7.58
CA LEU A 217 -1.43 -12.75 8.76
C LEU A 217 -1.95 -14.14 9.13
N ASN A 218 -3.19 -14.50 8.78
CA ASN A 218 -3.66 -15.88 8.90
C ASN A 218 -2.84 -16.81 7.99
N ARG A 219 -2.64 -16.45 6.71
CA ARG A 219 -1.81 -17.24 5.78
C ARG A 219 -0.38 -17.40 6.26
N VAL A 220 0.21 -16.33 6.81
CA VAL A 220 1.55 -16.35 7.41
C VAL A 220 1.60 -17.24 8.64
N TYR A 221 0.68 -17.05 9.60
CA TYR A 221 0.68 -17.75 10.88
C TYR A 221 0.50 -19.26 10.70
N THR A 222 -0.43 -19.64 9.83
CA THR A 222 -0.78 -21.03 9.55
C THR A 222 0.15 -21.71 8.55
N GLU A 223 1.10 -20.95 7.97
CA GLU A 223 1.96 -21.42 6.87
C GLU A 223 1.12 -22.10 5.77
N TRP A 224 -0.07 -21.57 5.48
CA TRP A 224 -1.17 -22.27 4.79
C TRP A 224 -0.72 -23.04 3.55
N TYR A 225 -0.01 -22.36 2.65
CA TYR A 225 0.47 -22.96 1.41
C TYR A 225 1.72 -23.82 1.60
N ARG A 226 2.60 -23.48 2.55
CA ARG A 226 3.80 -24.29 2.84
C ARG A 226 3.45 -25.64 3.44
N ASN A 227 2.44 -25.70 4.29
CA ASN A 227 1.87 -26.95 4.80
C ASN A 227 1.21 -27.81 3.71
N GLN A 228 0.93 -27.24 2.54
CA GLN A 228 0.43 -27.94 1.35
C GLN A 228 1.53 -28.26 0.32
N GLY A 229 2.81 -28.02 0.66
CA GLY A 229 3.95 -28.32 -0.21
C GLY A 229 4.36 -27.21 -1.19
N TYR A 230 3.74 -26.02 -1.11
CA TYR A 230 4.15 -24.86 -1.89
C TYR A 230 5.29 -24.09 -1.21
N ASN A 231 6.02 -23.29 -1.99
CA ASN A 231 7.14 -22.47 -1.49
C ASN A 231 6.82 -20.97 -1.38
N PHE A 232 5.55 -20.60 -1.46
CA PHE A 232 5.07 -19.21 -1.37
C PHE A 232 4.17 -19.00 -0.15
N THR A 233 3.91 -17.74 0.18
CA THR A 233 3.10 -17.34 1.34
C THR A 233 1.64 -17.13 0.99
N ILE A 234 1.37 -16.55 -0.18
CA ILE A 234 0.03 -16.11 -0.59
C ILE A 234 -0.03 -16.01 -2.12
N THR A 235 -1.22 -16.10 -2.72
CA THR A 235 -1.44 -15.90 -4.16
C THR A 235 -1.94 -14.50 -4.50
N SER A 236 -1.86 -14.11 -5.78
CA SER A 236 -2.52 -12.90 -6.33
C SER A 236 -3.92 -13.17 -6.91
N SER A 237 -4.45 -14.38 -6.72
CA SER A 237 -5.73 -14.81 -7.29
C SER A 237 -6.89 -14.46 -6.36
N THR A 238 -7.86 -13.68 -6.86
CA THR A 238 -9.07 -13.30 -6.12
C THR A 238 -9.94 -14.48 -5.68
N ALA A 239 -9.81 -15.64 -6.33
CA ALA A 239 -10.52 -16.85 -5.93
C ALA A 239 -9.97 -17.42 -4.62
N TYR A 240 -8.66 -17.30 -4.38
CA TYR A 240 -7.99 -17.96 -3.26
C TYR A 240 -7.57 -16.96 -2.17
N ASP A 241 -6.97 -15.84 -2.57
CA ASP A 241 -6.45 -14.81 -1.68
C ASP A 241 -6.84 -13.42 -2.19
N HIS A 242 -5.94 -12.45 -2.22
CA HIS A 242 -6.22 -11.09 -2.66
C HIS A 242 -5.76 -10.83 -4.08
N LYS A 243 -6.31 -9.81 -4.73
CA LYS A 243 -5.68 -9.25 -5.92
C LYS A 243 -4.45 -8.43 -5.52
N TRP A 244 -3.29 -8.88 -5.96
CA TRP A 244 -2.04 -8.13 -5.96
C TRP A 244 -1.60 -7.94 -7.41
N ILE A 245 -1.05 -6.77 -7.74
CA ILE A 245 -0.65 -6.43 -9.11
C ILE A 245 0.78 -5.89 -9.10
N ASN A 246 1.70 -6.54 -9.80
CA ASN A 246 3.10 -6.12 -9.85
C ASN A 246 3.23 -4.72 -10.48
N GLY A 247 3.92 -3.81 -9.78
CA GLY A 247 4.23 -2.46 -10.29
C GLY A 247 3.12 -1.41 -10.17
N ARG A 248 1.91 -1.76 -9.68
CA ARG A 248 0.82 -0.78 -9.58
C ARG A 248 1.16 0.41 -8.69
N ASN A 249 0.61 1.58 -9.04
CA ASN A 249 0.56 2.71 -8.13
C ASN A 249 -0.35 2.39 -6.93
N ILE A 250 -0.05 3.02 -5.80
CA ILE A 250 -0.87 2.99 -4.57
C ILE A 250 -1.44 4.39 -4.32
N TYR A 251 -2.21 4.58 -3.24
CA TYR A 251 -2.76 5.89 -2.88
C TYR A 251 -2.26 6.38 -1.52
N GLU A 252 -2.00 7.68 -1.40
CA GLU A 252 -1.40 8.30 -0.20
C GLU A 252 -2.20 8.03 1.08
N ASN A 253 -3.53 8.19 1.03
CA ASN A 253 -4.41 7.94 2.17
C ASN A 253 -4.48 6.45 2.57
N ILE A 254 -4.52 5.53 1.61
CA ILE A 254 -4.42 4.09 1.87
C ILE A 254 -3.06 3.77 2.50
N SER A 255 -1.98 4.33 1.94
CA SER A 255 -0.62 4.15 2.45
C SER A 255 -0.51 4.58 3.91
N PHE A 256 -1.03 5.76 4.25
CA PHE A 256 -1.06 6.28 5.61
C PHE A 256 -1.81 5.36 6.59
N ILE A 257 -2.99 4.89 6.20
CA ILE A 257 -3.78 3.98 7.04
C ILE A 257 -3.02 2.67 7.28
N VAL A 258 -2.48 2.07 6.21
CA VAL A 258 -1.67 0.84 6.33
C VAL A 258 -0.47 1.06 7.25
N ASP A 259 0.28 2.15 7.09
CA ASP A 259 1.43 2.45 7.94
C ASP A 259 1.05 2.63 9.43
N SER A 260 -0.18 3.05 9.70
CA SER A 260 -0.68 3.25 11.06
C SER A 260 -1.13 1.95 11.74
N VAL A 261 -1.60 0.96 10.98
CA VAL A 261 -2.23 -0.26 11.55
C VAL A 261 -1.63 -1.58 11.08
N PHE A 262 -0.51 -1.59 10.34
CA PHE A 262 0.04 -2.85 9.77
C PHE A 262 0.44 -3.90 10.81
N VAL A 263 0.62 -3.52 12.08
CA VAL A 263 0.87 -4.45 13.18
C VAL A 263 -0.41 -5.06 13.76
N ASN A 264 -1.58 -4.58 13.33
CA ASN A 264 -2.87 -5.01 13.82
C ASN A 264 -3.47 -6.14 12.98
N TYR A 265 -4.30 -6.94 13.63
CA TYR A 265 -5.06 -8.02 13.02
C TYR A 265 -6.34 -8.28 13.81
N LEU A 266 -7.29 -9.01 13.22
CA LEU A 266 -8.54 -9.32 13.89
C LEU A 266 -8.44 -10.66 14.63
N SER A 267 -8.97 -10.68 15.85
CA SER A 267 -8.95 -11.82 16.76
C SER A 267 -10.33 -12.12 17.32
N ARG A 268 -10.51 -13.35 17.79
CA ARG A 268 -11.64 -13.77 18.62
C ARG A 268 -11.16 -14.34 19.95
N PRO A 269 -11.99 -14.27 21.02
CA PRO A 269 -11.66 -14.89 22.30
C PRO A 269 -11.31 -16.37 22.15
N ASN A 270 -10.22 -16.80 22.80
CA ASN A 270 -9.71 -18.17 22.79
C ASN A 270 -9.18 -18.70 21.44
N ILE A 271 -9.11 -17.85 20.40
CA ILE A 271 -8.49 -18.19 19.12
C ILE A 271 -7.10 -17.57 19.04
N LYS A 272 -6.07 -18.39 18.82
CA LYS A 272 -4.67 -17.93 18.78
C LYS A 272 -4.25 -17.32 17.43
N GLN A 273 -4.80 -17.84 16.34
CA GLN A 273 -4.49 -17.37 14.99
C GLN A 273 -5.24 -16.08 14.67
N PRO A 274 -4.71 -15.22 13.77
CA PRO A 274 -5.51 -14.21 13.11
C PRO A 274 -6.70 -14.85 12.40
N ILE A 275 -7.82 -14.16 12.39
CA ILE A 275 -9.05 -14.62 11.76
C ILE A 275 -8.90 -14.50 10.23
N LEU A 276 -9.20 -15.56 9.47
CA LEU A 276 -9.25 -15.48 8.01
C LEU A 276 -10.50 -14.72 7.58
N THR A 277 -10.36 -13.40 7.45
CA THR A 277 -11.43 -12.46 7.11
C THR A 277 -11.63 -12.42 5.60
N GLN A 278 -12.26 -13.45 5.05
CA GLN A 278 -12.70 -13.40 3.65
C GLN A 278 -13.70 -12.25 3.46
N TYR A 279 -13.65 -11.64 2.28
CA TYR A 279 -14.55 -10.57 1.86
C TYR A 279 -14.81 -10.70 0.35
N CYS A 280 -15.86 -10.03 -0.12
CA CYS A 280 -16.21 -9.96 -1.53
C CYS A 280 -16.80 -8.59 -1.87
N ASP A 281 -17.00 -8.29 -3.16
CA ASP A 281 -17.49 -6.95 -3.54
C ASP A 281 -18.88 -6.62 -2.96
N GLY A 282 -19.75 -7.63 -2.81
CA GLY A 282 -21.10 -7.50 -2.28
C GLY A 282 -22.11 -6.85 -3.23
N ASN A 283 -21.73 -6.59 -4.48
CA ASN A 283 -22.61 -6.05 -5.52
C ASN A 283 -22.82 -7.07 -6.66
N ARG A 284 -21.72 -7.53 -7.30
CA ARG A 284 -21.78 -8.55 -8.35
C ARG A 284 -21.75 -9.96 -7.76
N VAL A 285 -21.08 -10.12 -6.63
CA VAL A 285 -20.97 -11.38 -5.87
C VAL A 285 -21.61 -11.19 -4.50
N GLN A 286 -22.42 -12.15 -4.07
CA GLN A 286 -22.99 -12.15 -2.73
C GLN A 286 -21.99 -12.75 -1.74
N CYS A 287 -21.79 -12.10 -0.59
CA CYS A 287 -20.82 -12.53 0.42
C CYS A 287 -21.52 -13.33 1.54
N PRO A 288 -21.40 -14.66 1.62
CA PRO A 288 -22.06 -15.45 2.67
C PRO A 288 -21.32 -15.32 4.01
N GLY A 289 -21.80 -14.42 4.89
CA GLY A 289 -21.26 -14.26 6.25
C GLY A 289 -19.91 -13.55 6.31
N TRP A 290 -19.58 -12.78 5.28
CA TRP A 290 -18.32 -12.03 5.14
C TRP A 290 -18.60 -10.55 4.92
N MET A 291 -17.56 -9.73 5.06
CA MET A 291 -17.68 -8.32 4.71
C MET A 291 -17.93 -8.13 3.21
N SER A 292 -18.96 -7.33 2.91
CA SER A 292 -19.21 -6.76 1.59
C SER A 292 -18.44 -5.46 1.48
N GLN A 293 -17.62 -5.29 0.43
CA GLN A 293 -16.82 -4.08 0.24
C GLN A 293 -17.73 -2.87 -0.01
N TRP A 294 -18.69 -2.97 -0.94
CA TRP A 294 -19.66 -1.89 -1.17
C TRP A 294 -20.56 -1.64 0.04
N GLY A 295 -20.97 -2.69 0.76
CA GLY A 295 -21.75 -2.55 1.98
C GLY A 295 -20.96 -1.88 3.11
N SER A 296 -19.65 -2.17 3.23
CA SER A 296 -18.76 -1.47 4.16
C SER A 296 -18.64 0.01 3.82
N LYS A 297 -18.60 0.36 2.53
CA LYS A 297 -18.65 1.76 2.07
C LYS A 297 -19.95 2.44 2.50
N SER A 298 -21.10 1.80 2.28
CA SER A 298 -22.40 2.34 2.67
C SER A 298 -22.53 2.54 4.20
N LEU A 299 -21.93 1.67 5.01
CA LEU A 299 -21.87 1.85 6.47
C LEU A 299 -20.94 3.01 6.86
N GLY A 300 -19.80 3.15 6.18
CA GLY A 300 -18.91 4.30 6.36
C GLY A 300 -19.59 5.64 6.05
N ASP A 301 -20.39 5.71 4.99
CA ASP A 301 -21.19 6.92 4.67
C ASP A 301 -22.21 7.26 5.76
N GLN A 302 -22.71 6.24 6.47
CA GLN A 302 -23.62 6.40 7.61
C GLN A 302 -22.90 6.81 8.90
N GLY A 303 -21.57 6.96 8.86
CA GLY A 303 -20.76 7.39 10.01
C GLY A 303 -20.33 6.27 10.94
N TYR A 304 -20.44 4.99 10.53
CA TYR A 304 -19.93 3.88 11.32
C TYR A 304 -18.40 3.92 11.38
N SER A 305 -17.84 3.68 12.57
CA SER A 305 -16.40 3.48 12.74
C SER A 305 -15.95 2.14 12.14
N ALA A 306 -14.65 2.00 11.88
CA ALA A 306 -14.08 0.78 11.31
C ALA A 306 -14.41 -0.48 12.11
N ILE A 307 -14.37 -0.41 13.45
CA ILE A 307 -14.70 -1.56 14.30
C ILE A 307 -16.20 -1.88 14.30
N GLU A 308 -17.08 -0.89 14.16
CA GLU A 308 -18.52 -1.13 14.03
C GLU A 308 -18.84 -1.79 12.68
N ILE A 309 -18.19 -1.35 11.60
CA ILE A 309 -18.28 -2.01 10.28
C ILE A 309 -17.83 -3.48 10.38
N LEU A 310 -16.68 -3.74 11.01
CA LEU A 310 -16.16 -5.10 11.16
C LEU A 310 -17.09 -5.98 12.01
N ARG A 311 -17.64 -5.45 13.11
CA ARG A 311 -18.59 -6.17 13.97
C ARG A 311 -19.94 -6.42 13.29
N TYR A 312 -20.37 -5.53 12.40
CA TYR A 312 -21.57 -5.73 11.60
C TYR A 312 -21.47 -7.02 10.77
N TYR A 313 -20.31 -7.30 10.17
CA TYR A 313 -20.12 -8.47 9.31
C TYR A 313 -19.60 -9.71 10.04
N TYR A 314 -18.67 -9.56 10.98
CA TYR A 314 -18.00 -10.67 11.65
C TYR A 314 -18.50 -10.91 13.09
N GLY A 315 -19.52 -10.17 13.53
CA GLY A 315 -20.12 -10.27 14.86
C GLY A 315 -19.33 -9.59 15.98
N ASP A 316 -20.00 -9.33 17.10
CA ASP A 316 -19.48 -8.50 18.20
C ASP A 316 -18.26 -9.07 18.95
N SER A 317 -17.99 -10.37 18.80
CA SER A 317 -16.85 -11.00 19.45
C SER A 317 -15.51 -10.68 18.80
N ILE A 318 -15.51 -10.08 17.60
CA ILE A 318 -14.28 -9.67 16.93
C ILE A 318 -13.69 -8.42 17.60
N TYR A 319 -12.37 -8.43 17.77
CA TYR A 319 -11.62 -7.28 18.27
C TYR A 319 -10.28 -7.14 17.55
N ILE A 320 -9.75 -5.92 17.56
CA ILE A 320 -8.44 -5.59 17.01
C ILE A 320 -7.38 -5.98 18.02
N ASN A 321 -6.42 -6.79 17.59
CA ASN A 321 -5.26 -7.21 18.36
C ASN A 321 -3.99 -6.68 17.70
N THR A 322 -2.85 -6.81 18.37
CA THR A 322 -1.56 -6.29 17.90
C THR A 322 -0.51 -7.38 17.94
N ALA A 323 0.23 -7.55 16.84
CA ALA A 323 1.34 -8.48 16.77
C ALA A 323 2.46 -8.02 17.70
N VAL A 324 3.07 -8.98 18.40
CA VAL A 324 4.09 -8.69 19.43
C VAL A 324 5.48 -8.43 18.86
N GLN A 325 5.68 -8.71 17.57
CA GLN A 325 6.99 -8.63 16.92
C GLN A 325 6.84 -8.27 15.44
N VAL A 326 7.78 -7.45 14.96
CA VAL A 326 8.00 -7.15 13.54
C VAL A 326 9.39 -7.66 13.17
N SER A 327 9.47 -8.46 12.09
CA SER A 327 10.73 -8.97 11.54
C SER A 327 11.39 -7.95 10.61
N GLY A 328 12.72 -8.02 10.46
CA GLY A 328 13.45 -7.18 9.51
C GLY A 328 13.66 -5.73 9.95
N VAL A 329 13.55 -5.44 11.25
CA VAL A 329 13.75 -4.10 11.82
C VAL A 329 14.74 -4.15 12.99
N PRO A 330 15.58 -3.11 13.21
CA PRO A 330 16.54 -3.09 14.31
C PRO A 330 15.87 -3.09 15.70
N SER A 331 14.72 -2.42 15.83
CA SER A 331 13.95 -2.38 17.08
C SER A 331 12.47 -2.17 16.80
N SER A 332 11.62 -2.81 17.61
CA SER A 332 10.17 -2.59 17.60
C SER A 332 9.82 -1.22 18.19
N TRP A 333 8.69 -0.66 17.74
CA TRP A 333 8.15 0.58 18.27
C TRP A 333 7.86 0.46 19.77
N PRO A 334 8.24 1.45 20.62
CA PRO A 334 8.22 1.31 22.07
C PRO A 334 6.83 1.39 22.71
N GLY A 335 5.76 1.49 21.92
CA GLY A 335 4.38 1.55 22.41
C GLY A 335 3.88 2.97 22.73
N TYR A 336 4.68 4.00 22.44
CA TYR A 336 4.31 5.41 22.63
C TYR A 336 5.01 6.31 21.60
N ASN A 337 4.40 7.46 21.29
CA ASN A 337 4.93 8.43 20.35
C ASN A 337 6.13 9.18 20.95
N LEU A 338 7.14 9.50 20.14
CA LEU A 338 8.21 10.42 20.52
C LEU A 338 7.89 11.83 20.01
N ASP A 339 7.82 12.78 20.93
CA ASP A 339 7.59 14.21 20.65
C ASP A 339 8.46 15.07 21.60
N ILE A 340 8.41 16.40 21.44
CA ILE A 340 9.15 17.37 22.23
C ILE A 340 9.02 17.08 23.73
N GLY A 341 10.17 16.90 24.38
CA GLY A 341 10.27 16.54 25.79
C GLY A 341 10.52 15.04 26.04
N ALA A 342 10.33 14.17 25.05
CA ALA A 342 10.75 12.78 25.14
C ALA A 342 12.28 12.67 25.29
N SER A 343 12.73 11.63 25.99
CA SER A 343 14.16 11.36 26.15
C SER A 343 14.45 9.87 26.36
N GLY A 344 15.72 9.47 26.23
CA GLY A 344 16.20 8.11 26.44
C GLY A 344 16.69 7.44 25.15
N ASP A 345 16.92 6.13 25.23
CA ASP A 345 17.59 5.37 24.17
C ASP A 345 16.79 5.29 22.87
N ASN A 346 15.46 5.26 22.95
CA ASN A 346 14.59 5.31 21.77
C ASN A 346 14.77 6.62 20.98
N VAL A 347 14.92 7.75 21.67
CA VAL A 347 15.18 9.04 21.03
C VAL A 347 16.58 9.06 20.43
N ARG A 348 17.57 8.57 21.18
CA ARG A 348 18.96 8.46 20.70
C ARG A 348 19.03 7.63 19.40
N MET A 349 18.37 6.48 19.38
CA MET A 349 18.32 5.61 18.21
C MET A 349 17.68 6.31 17.00
N ILE A 350 16.55 6.99 17.17
CA ILE A 350 15.95 7.75 16.06
C ILE A 350 16.87 8.87 15.58
N GLN A 351 17.56 9.58 16.48
CA GLN A 351 18.52 10.61 16.10
C GLN A 351 19.69 10.02 15.28
N GLU A 352 20.21 8.86 15.67
CA GLU A 352 21.26 8.13 14.94
C GLU A 352 20.78 7.70 13.55
N GLN A 353 19.58 7.10 13.47
CA GLN A 353 19.00 6.66 12.22
C GLN A 353 18.73 7.81 11.27
N LEU A 354 18.14 8.92 11.74
CA LEU A 354 17.91 10.12 10.93
C LEU A 354 19.22 10.72 10.40
N ASN A 355 20.27 10.77 11.23
CA ASN A 355 21.58 11.24 10.79
C ASN A 355 22.19 10.34 9.70
N ALA A 356 22.06 9.03 9.81
CA ALA A 356 22.53 8.11 8.77
C ALA A 356 21.71 8.25 7.47
N ILE A 357 20.39 8.42 7.58
CA ILE A 357 19.51 8.66 6.42
C ILE A 357 19.85 9.99 5.73
N SER A 358 20.23 11.02 6.50
CA SER A 358 20.59 12.33 5.95
C SER A 358 21.82 12.30 5.02
N ASP A 359 22.65 11.25 5.09
CA ASP A 359 23.77 11.09 4.15
C ASP A 359 23.28 10.78 2.72
N ALA A 360 22.13 10.10 2.59
CA ALA A 360 21.47 9.83 1.31
C ALA A 360 20.38 10.86 0.96
N TYR A 361 19.79 11.50 1.97
CA TYR A 361 18.72 12.49 1.85
C TYR A 361 19.11 13.82 2.54
N PRO A 362 19.95 14.66 1.90
CA PRO A 362 20.59 15.82 2.54
C PRO A 362 19.63 16.92 3.00
N ALA A 363 18.39 16.95 2.50
CA ALA A 363 17.37 17.86 3.00
C ALA A 363 17.01 17.59 4.47
N ILE A 364 17.19 16.35 4.97
CA ILE A 364 17.02 16.02 6.39
C ILE A 364 18.20 16.64 7.17
N PRO A 365 17.96 17.59 8.10
CA PRO A 365 19.04 18.21 8.84
C PRO A 365 19.71 17.21 9.78
N LYS A 366 21.04 17.23 9.84
CA LYS A 366 21.79 16.54 10.89
C LYS A 366 21.49 17.14 12.26
N ILE A 367 21.27 16.27 13.24
CA ILE A 367 20.90 16.64 14.61
C ILE A 367 21.87 16.07 15.63
N ALA A 368 21.91 16.68 16.82
CA ALA A 368 22.67 16.13 17.93
C ALA A 368 22.07 14.79 18.39
N VAL A 369 22.94 13.81 18.66
CA VAL A 369 22.57 12.51 19.22
C VAL A 369 22.72 12.58 20.74
N ASP A 370 21.82 13.31 21.40
CA ASP A 370 21.85 13.56 22.84
C ASP A 370 20.82 12.73 23.61
N GLY A 371 19.93 12.03 22.91
CA GLY A 371 18.82 11.29 23.48
C GLY A 371 17.72 12.20 24.04
N ARG A 372 17.62 13.46 23.59
CA ARG A 372 16.59 14.43 23.96
C ARG A 372 15.84 14.92 22.73
N TYR A 373 14.52 14.73 22.73
CA TYR A 373 13.69 15.12 21.61
C TYR A 373 13.35 16.62 21.74
N GLY A 374 14.11 17.45 21.05
CA GLY A 374 13.92 18.90 21.01
C GLY A 374 13.36 19.41 19.68
N PRO A 375 13.22 20.74 19.51
CA PRO A 375 12.72 21.35 18.27
C PRO A 375 13.52 20.96 17.02
N ALA A 376 14.83 20.75 17.15
CA ALA A 376 15.68 20.30 16.04
C ALA A 376 15.32 18.88 15.57
N THR A 377 15.11 17.95 16.49
CA THR A 377 14.67 16.57 16.18
C THR A 377 13.27 16.59 15.56
N ALA A 378 12.34 17.37 16.13
CA ALA A 378 10.98 17.51 15.57
C ALA A 378 11.00 18.06 14.14
N ASN A 379 11.89 19.00 13.83
CA ASN A 379 12.05 19.53 12.47
C ASN A 379 12.64 18.48 11.51
N ALA A 380 13.66 17.74 11.93
CA ALA A 380 14.24 16.66 11.11
C ALA A 380 13.21 15.55 10.83
N VAL A 381 12.40 15.18 11.82
CA VAL A 381 11.30 14.22 11.66
C VAL A 381 10.24 14.75 10.70
N ARG A 382 9.89 16.04 10.76
CA ARG A 382 8.93 16.64 9.83
C ARG A 382 9.40 16.59 8.38
N ILE A 383 10.68 16.91 8.15
CA ILE A 383 11.28 16.84 6.80
C ILE A 383 11.37 15.39 6.32
N PHE A 384 11.73 14.46 7.20
CA PHE A 384 11.67 13.03 6.89
C PHE A 384 10.25 12.61 6.48
N GLN A 385 9.24 12.99 7.27
CA GLN A 385 7.83 12.67 6.98
C GLN A 385 7.40 13.21 5.63
N GLN A 386 7.75 14.47 5.33
CA GLN A 386 7.51 15.08 4.03
C GLN A 386 8.16 14.28 2.89
N ILE A 387 9.44 13.94 3.03
CA ILE A 387 10.18 13.18 2.01
C ILE A 387 9.58 11.81 1.80
N PHE A 388 8.92 11.19 2.78
CA PHE A 388 8.45 9.80 2.70
C PHE A 388 6.93 9.63 2.68
N ASP A 389 6.20 10.66 2.24
CA ASP A 389 4.74 10.65 2.07
C ASP A 389 3.98 10.30 3.37
N LEU A 390 4.48 10.80 4.50
CA LEU A 390 3.86 10.68 5.82
C LEU A 390 3.29 12.03 6.29
N PRO A 391 2.30 12.05 7.20
CA PRO A 391 1.84 13.27 7.83
C PRO A 391 2.98 14.02 8.54
N GLN A 392 3.12 15.31 8.24
CA GLN A 392 4.22 16.17 8.67
C GLN A 392 4.05 16.69 10.12
N THR A 393 3.78 15.79 11.06
CA THR A 393 3.50 16.13 12.46
C THR A 393 4.77 16.59 13.21
N GLY A 394 5.94 16.09 12.81
CA GLY A 394 7.18 16.18 13.58
C GLY A 394 7.19 15.26 14.81
N ILE A 395 6.23 14.32 14.90
CA ILE A 395 6.09 13.32 15.96
C ILE A 395 6.47 11.96 15.37
N VAL A 396 7.28 11.18 16.09
CA VAL A 396 7.56 9.80 15.72
C VAL A 396 6.48 8.89 16.30
N ASP A 397 5.41 8.70 15.53
CA ASP A 397 4.40 7.68 15.76
C ASP A 397 4.85 6.31 15.23
N ILE A 398 3.95 5.32 15.28
CA ILE A 398 4.25 3.95 14.84
C ILE A 398 4.65 3.91 13.35
N GLY A 399 3.93 4.60 12.48
CA GLY A 399 4.21 4.63 11.04
C GLY A 399 5.56 5.29 10.75
N THR A 400 5.82 6.44 11.39
CA THR A 400 7.09 7.16 11.27
C THR A 400 8.26 6.33 11.78
N TRP A 401 8.13 5.66 12.94
CA TRP A 401 9.16 4.80 13.51
C TRP A 401 9.60 3.71 12.53
N TYR A 402 8.64 2.95 12.01
CA TYR A 402 8.95 1.85 11.12
C TYR A 402 9.39 2.33 9.74
N ARG A 403 8.92 3.49 9.28
CA ARG A 403 9.45 4.10 8.05
C ARG A 403 10.90 4.52 8.23
N ILE A 404 11.28 5.22 9.31
CA ILE A 404 12.68 5.57 9.61
C ILE A 404 13.53 4.31 9.66
N SER A 405 13.11 3.30 10.41
CA SER A 405 13.82 2.03 10.53
C SER A 405 14.08 1.37 9.16
N ARG A 406 13.12 1.39 8.25
CA ARG A 406 13.24 0.76 6.93
C ARG A 406 14.18 1.52 6.00
N ILE A 407 14.04 2.85 5.95
CA ILE A 407 14.93 3.68 5.14
C ILE A 407 16.35 3.56 5.66
N TYR A 408 16.53 3.58 7.00
CA TYR A 408 17.82 3.35 7.64
C TYR A 408 18.46 2.02 7.21
N VAL A 409 17.73 0.91 7.28
CA VAL A 409 18.25 -0.41 6.85
C VAL A 409 18.63 -0.41 5.37
N GLY A 410 17.81 0.22 4.50
CA GLY A 410 18.08 0.34 3.07
C GLY A 410 19.37 1.09 2.77
N VAL A 411 19.51 2.31 3.28
CA VAL A 411 20.64 3.19 2.93
C VAL A 411 21.95 2.79 3.62
N THR A 412 21.90 2.13 4.77
CA THR A 412 23.10 1.66 5.49
C THR A 412 23.54 0.26 5.10
N ARG A 413 22.71 -0.49 4.36
CA ARG A 413 22.92 -1.91 4.05
C ARG A 413 23.12 -2.78 5.30
N ILE A 414 22.56 -2.39 6.44
CA ILE A 414 22.63 -3.15 7.71
C ILE A 414 21.60 -4.32 7.73
N GLY A 415 21.09 -4.72 6.57
CA GLY A 415 20.31 -5.95 6.41
C GLY A 415 21.23 -7.18 6.48
N VAL A 416 20.93 -8.09 7.41
CA VAL A 416 21.62 -9.36 7.71
C VAL A 416 21.34 -10.40 6.61
#